data_AF-A0A916LKQ7-F1
#
_entry.id   AF-A0A916LKQ7-F1
#
_cell.length_a   1.000
_cell.length_b   1.000
_cell.length_c   1.000
_cell.angle_alpha   90.00
_cell.angle_beta   90.00
_cell.angle_gamma   90.00
#
_symmetry.space_group_name_H-M   'P 1'
#
loop_
_entity.id
_entity.type
_entity.pdbx_description
1 polymer ?
#
loop_
_entity_poly.entity_id
_entity_poly.type
_entity_poly.pdbx_seq_one_letter_code
_entity_poly.pdbx_strand_id
1 'polypeptide(L)'
;MAGQLPNWENIAEKINSYVDDVRNEFEQMLGEIVEIPTVSMDPSYKNDIERGADLAVEFLKKFGFEAKKCTTPGNPVVFGSYVTDPKKSNRCNL
;
A
#
# COMPACT_ATOMS: atom_id res chain seq x y z
N MET A 1 -39.75 6.28 9.25
CA MET A 1 -39.18 5.04 8.69
C MET A 1 -37.74 4.96 9.17
N ALA A 2 -37.47 4.22 10.25
CA ALA A 2 -36.12 4.08 10.77
C ALA A 2 -35.31 3.27 9.74
N GLY A 3 -34.26 3.87 9.17
CA GLY A 3 -33.36 3.17 8.26
C GLY A 3 -32.77 1.97 8.97
N GLN A 4 -32.97 0.80 8.39
CA GLN A 4 -32.44 -0.46 8.90
C GLN A 4 -30.92 -0.36 8.96
N LEU A 5 -30.35 -0.52 10.16
CA LEU A 5 -28.90 -0.49 10.36
C LEU A 5 -28.22 -1.57 9.49
N PRO A 6 -27.02 -1.32 8.96
CA PRO A 6 -26.29 -2.31 8.19
C PRO A 6 -26.06 -3.57 9.04
N ASN A 7 -26.25 -4.74 8.43
CA ASN A 7 -25.96 -6.02 9.04
C ASN A 7 -24.43 -6.18 9.16
N TRP A 8 -23.88 -5.78 10.31
CA TRP A 8 -22.45 -5.75 10.60
C TRP A 8 -21.84 -7.15 10.70
N GLU A 9 -22.62 -8.16 11.13
CA GLU A 9 -22.16 -9.56 11.19
C GLU A 9 -21.84 -10.09 9.78
N ASN A 10 -22.72 -9.83 8.81
CA ASN A 10 -22.51 -10.24 7.42
C ASN A 10 -21.30 -9.56 6.76
N ILE A 11 -20.99 -8.32 7.15
CA ILE A 11 -19.83 -7.59 6.64
C ILE A 11 -18.54 -8.18 7.20
N ALA A 12 -18.51 -8.49 8.51
CA ALA A 12 -17.34 -9.10 9.14
C ALA A 12 -17.02 -10.48 8.54
N GLU A 13 -18.03 -11.32 8.33
CA GLU A 13 -17.86 -12.62 7.66
C GLU A 13 -17.29 -12.48 6.23
N LYS A 14 -17.80 -11.52 5.45
CA LYS A 14 -17.29 -11.23 4.10
C LYS A 14 -15.85 -10.75 4.10
N ILE A 15 -15.48 -9.89 5.05
CA ILE A 15 -14.10 -9.39 5.18
C ILE A 15 -13.17 -10.55 5.54
N ASN A 16 -13.56 -11.41 6.48
CA ASN A 16 -12.74 -12.56 6.87
C ASN A 16 -12.52 -13.52 5.70
N SER A 17 -13.59 -13.87 4.96
CA SER A 17 -13.47 -14.70 3.75
C SER A 17 -12.53 -14.06 2.72
N TYR A 18 -12.66 -12.76 2.48
CA TYR A 18 -11.78 -12.05 1.55
C TYR A 18 -10.32 -12.08 2.02
N VAL A 19 -10.06 -11.85 3.31
CA VAL A 19 -8.70 -11.91 3.88
C VAL A 19 -8.09 -13.28 3.69
N ASP A 20 -8.85 -14.36 3.89
CA ASP A 20 -8.37 -15.72 3.67
C ASP A 20 -8.08 -16.00 2.19
N ASP A 21 -8.92 -15.51 1.28
CA ASP A 21 -8.73 -15.67 -0.17
C ASP A 21 -7.47 -14.96 -0.68
N VAL A 22 -7.17 -13.76 -0.16
CA VAL A 22 -6.00 -12.98 -0.61
C VAL A 22 -4.71 -13.29 0.16
N ARG A 23 -4.78 -14.00 1.28
CA ARG A 23 -3.63 -14.26 2.17
C ARG A 23 -2.38 -14.70 1.43
N ASN A 24 -2.49 -15.71 0.57
CA ASN A 24 -1.35 -16.27 -0.16
C ASN A 24 -0.67 -15.23 -1.07
N GLU A 25 -1.45 -14.35 -1.70
CA GLU A 25 -0.90 -13.28 -2.54
C GLU A 25 -0.11 -12.28 -1.69
N PHE A 26 -0.66 -11.86 -0.55
CA PHE A 26 0.03 -10.95 0.37
C PHE A 26 1.28 -11.56 0.99
N GLU A 27 1.28 -12.85 1.31
CA GLU A 27 2.45 -13.57 1.80
C GLU A 27 3.55 -13.63 0.73
N GLN A 28 3.20 -13.88 -0.54
CA GLN A 28 4.16 -13.84 -1.66
C GLN A 28 4.72 -12.43 -1.86
N MET A 29 3.87 -11.40 -1.87
CA MET A 29 4.31 -10.01 -2.01
C MET A 29 5.22 -9.58 -0.86
N LEU A 30 4.94 -10.03 0.37
CA LEU A 30 5.81 -9.80 1.52
C LEU A 30 7.15 -10.52 1.34
N GLY A 31 7.15 -11.75 0.83
CA GLY A 31 8.37 -12.47 0.47
C GLY A 31 9.22 -11.69 -0.53
N GLU A 32 8.63 -11.27 -1.65
CA GLU A 32 9.32 -10.53 -2.71
C GLU A 32 10.00 -9.24 -2.23
N ILE A 33 9.35 -8.48 -1.33
CA ILE A 33 9.94 -7.24 -0.80
C ILE A 33 10.99 -7.50 0.30
N VAL A 34 10.82 -8.54 1.12
CA VAL A 34 11.78 -8.90 2.19
C VAL A 34 13.04 -9.55 1.64
N GLU A 35 12.95 -10.26 0.52
CA GLU A 35 14.09 -10.87 -0.16
C GLU A 35 15.07 -9.83 -0.73
N ILE A 36 14.64 -8.59 -0.94
CA ILE A 36 15.51 -7.50 -1.37
C ILE A 36 16.28 -6.96 -0.15
N PRO A 37 17.62 -7.07 -0.12
CA PRO A 37 18.41 -6.67 1.05
C PRO A 37 18.58 -5.14 1.11
N THR A 38 17.55 -4.44 1.58
CA THR A 38 17.51 -2.97 1.71
C THR A 38 18.28 -2.45 2.94
N VAL A 39 19.56 -2.80 3.06
CA VAL A 39 20.39 -2.48 4.23
C VAL A 39 20.86 -1.02 4.18
N SER A 40 20.15 -0.13 4.86
CA SER A 40 20.40 1.32 4.83
C SER A 40 21.72 1.79 5.45
N MET A 41 22.37 0.95 6.26
CA MET A 41 23.64 1.25 6.91
C MET A 41 24.87 0.95 6.03
N ASP A 42 24.70 0.17 4.95
CA ASP A 42 25.79 -0.19 4.04
C ASP A 42 25.56 0.42 2.64
N PRO A 43 26.44 1.31 2.16
CA PRO A 43 26.30 1.96 0.86
C PRO A 43 26.36 1.00 -0.34
N SER A 44 26.83 -0.24 -0.16
CA SER A 44 26.86 -1.28 -1.19
C SER A 44 25.46 -1.72 -1.61
N TYR A 45 24.47 -1.59 -0.72
CA TYR A 45 23.08 -1.97 -0.94
C TYR A 45 22.22 -0.84 -1.52
N LYS A 46 22.82 0.27 -1.96
CA LYS A 46 22.07 1.38 -2.59
C LYS A 46 21.21 0.93 -3.77
N ASN A 47 21.71 0.01 -4.60
CA ASN A 47 20.95 -0.53 -5.73
C ASN A 47 19.76 -1.39 -5.26
N ASP A 48 19.90 -2.13 -4.17
CA ASP A 48 18.82 -2.92 -3.58
C ASP A 48 17.76 -2.02 -2.93
N ILE A 49 18.18 -0.93 -2.29
CA ILE A 49 17.27 0.11 -1.77
C ILE A 49 16.46 0.74 -2.91
N GLU A 50 17.09 1.05 -4.04
CA GLU A 50 16.39 1.55 -5.23
C GLU A 50 15.41 0.52 -5.79
N ARG A 51 15.83 -0.75 -5.91
CA ARG A 51 14.98 -1.85 -6.38
C ARG A 51 13.78 -2.07 -5.46
N GLY A 52 13.99 -2.03 -4.13
CA GLY A 52 12.91 -2.16 -3.15
C GLY A 52 11.91 -1.00 -3.23
N ALA A 53 12.40 0.23 -3.46
CA ALA A 53 11.53 1.38 -3.67
C ALA A 53 10.73 1.29 -4.97
N ASP A 54 11.32 0.77 -6.04
CA ASP A 54 10.61 0.54 -7.30
C ASP A 54 9.53 -0.54 -7.15
N LEU A 55 9.85 -1.66 -6.49
CA LEU A 55 8.89 -2.73 -6.21
C LEU A 55 7.71 -2.23 -5.36
N ALA A 56 7.99 -1.40 -4.34
CA ALA A 56 6.93 -0.80 -3.52
C ALA A 56 5.99 0.12 -4.34
N VAL A 57 6.52 0.86 -5.32
CA VAL A 57 5.67 1.64 -6.25
C VAL A 57 4.80 0.73 -7.11
N GLU A 58 5.34 -0.37 -7.61
CA GLU A 58 4.59 -1.34 -8.41
C GLU A 58 3.45 -1.97 -7.62
N PHE A 59 3.69 -2.37 -6.37
CA PHE A 59 2.67 -2.92 -5.48
C PHE A 59 1.54 -1.92 -5.23
N LEU A 60 1.86 -0.67 -4.94
CA LEU A 60 0.84 0.36 -4.74
C LEU A 60 0.01 0.59 -6.01
N LYS A 61 0.66 0.65 -7.18
CA LYS A 61 -0.05 0.77 -8.47
C LYS A 61 -0.95 -0.41 -8.76
N LYS A 62 -0.54 -1.64 -8.42
CA LYS A 62 -1.33 -2.87 -8.59
C LYS A 62 -2.68 -2.77 -7.86
N PHE A 63 -2.71 -2.15 -6.69
CA PHE A 63 -3.94 -1.96 -5.91
C PHE A 63 -4.74 -0.70 -6.30
N GLY A 64 -4.37 -0.01 -7.38
CA GLY A 64 -5.08 1.17 -7.88
C GLY A 64 -4.69 2.48 -7.19
N PHE A 65 -3.58 2.52 -6.45
CA PHE A 65 -3.04 3.76 -5.91
C PHE A 65 -2.27 4.53 -6.98
N GLU A 66 -2.33 5.85 -6.91
CA GLU A 66 -1.38 6.71 -7.60
C GLU A 66 -0.08 6.73 -6.78
N ALA A 67 0.95 6.03 -7.24
CA ALA A 67 2.22 5.93 -6.53
C ALA A 67 3.41 6.44 -7.34
N LYS A 68 4.34 7.11 -6.64
CA LYS A 68 5.59 7.65 -7.19
C LYS A 68 6.77 7.44 -6.24
N LYS A 69 7.94 7.18 -6.83
CA LYS A 69 9.23 7.25 -6.14
C LYS A 69 9.74 8.69 -6.16
N CYS A 70 10.14 9.21 -5.01
CA CYS A 70 10.71 10.53 -4.82
C CYS A 70 12.18 10.39 -4.42
N THR A 71 13.07 10.93 -5.25
CA THR A 71 14.51 10.95 -4.94
C THR A 71 14.79 11.95 -3.82
N THR A 72 15.56 11.53 -2.82
CA THR A 72 16.05 12.41 -1.75
C THR A 72 17.58 12.38 -1.73
N PRO A 73 18.28 13.28 -1.01
CA PRO A 73 19.73 13.21 -0.86
C PRO A 73 20.23 11.90 -0.22
N GLY A 74 19.36 11.16 0.47
CA GLY A 74 19.65 9.86 1.06
C GLY A 74 18.96 8.74 0.30
N ASN A 75 18.10 7.99 0.99
CA ASN A 75 17.36 6.87 0.40
C ASN A 75 16.08 7.37 -0.31
N PRO A 76 15.65 6.69 -1.38
CA PRO A 76 14.39 7.00 -2.05
C PRO A 76 13.20 6.85 -1.11
N VAL A 77 12.19 7.70 -1.30
CA VAL A 77 10.92 7.66 -0.57
C VAL A 77 9.80 7.34 -1.54
N VAL A 78 8.90 6.44 -1.17
CA VAL A 78 7.72 6.09 -1.97
C VAL A 78 6.49 6.80 -1.42
N PHE A 79 5.75 7.49 -2.29
CA PHE A 79 4.50 8.15 -1.95
C PHE A 79 3.35 7.53 -2.74
N GLY A 80 2.31 7.08 -2.04
CA GLY A 80 1.08 6.54 -2.63
C GLY A 80 -0.14 7.34 -2.18
N SER A 81 -1.03 7.68 -3.12
CA SER A 81 -2.29 8.36 -2.88
C SER A 81 -3.45 7.53 -3.44
N TYR A 82 -4.56 7.47 -2.71
CA TYR A 82 -5.79 6.84 -3.18
C TYR A 82 -6.96 7.77 -2.91
N VAL A 83 -7.54 8.31 -3.98
CA VAL A 83 -8.63 9.28 -3.92
C VAL A 83 -9.90 8.64 -4.49
N THR A 84 -10.85 8.33 -3.61
CA THR A 84 -12.12 7.69 -3.99
C THR A 84 -13.27 8.68 -4.17
N ASP A 85 -13.15 9.90 -3.64
CA ASP A 85 -14.14 10.96 -3.79
C ASP A 85 -13.46 12.33 -3.95
N PRO A 86 -13.36 12.86 -5.18
CA PRO A 86 -12.71 14.15 -5.42
C PRO A 86 -13.47 15.34 -4.80
N LYS A 87 -14.75 15.19 -4.42
CA LYS A 87 -15.54 16.28 -3.81
C LYS A 87 -15.33 16.40 -2.30
N LYS A 88 -14.74 15.39 -1.64
CA LYS A 88 -14.49 15.41 -0.18
C LYS A 88 -13.14 16.00 0.22
N SER A 89 -12.27 16.31 -0.76
CA SER A 89 -10.97 16.97 -0.58
C SER A 89 -11.07 18.39 0.02
N ASN A 90 -12.24 19.02 0.00
CA ASN A 90 -12.39 20.45 0.31
C ASN A 90 -12.85 20.72 1.76
N ARG A 91 -12.74 19.76 2.68
CA ARG A 91 -13.13 19.96 4.09
C ARG A 91 -11.98 20.33 5.05
N CYS A 92 -10.80 20.62 4.53
CA CYS A 92 -9.77 21.36 5.26
C CYS A 92 -9.57 22.73 4.61
N ASN A 93 -10.53 23.63 4.78
CA ASN A 93 -10.23 25.06 4.82
C ASN A 93 -10.04 25.41 6.30
N LEU A 94 -8.78 25.64 6.68
CA LEU A 94 -8.42 26.39 7.88
C LEU A 94 -9.01 27.81 7.81
#